data_AF-A0A2G6Q7K5-F1
#
_entry.id   AF-A0A2G6Q7K5-F1
#
_cell.length_a   1.000
_cell.length_b   1.000
_cell.length_c   1.000
_cell.angle_alpha   90.00
_cell.angle_beta   90.00
_cell.angle_gamma   90.00
#
_symmetry.space_group_name_H-M   'P 1'
#
loop_
_entity.id
_entity.type
_entity.pdbx_description
1 polymer ?
#
loop_
_entity_poly.entity_id
_entity_poly.type
_entity_poly.pdbx_seq_one_letter_code
_entity_poly.pdbx_strand_id
1 'polypeptide(L)'
;MSISVGTFERAALKDLRNNNLAIFAGAGLSRGSGFVDWRGLLRDIAEELELDINKEFDLVSVAQYHFNANGRQTINEAIVEEFQRNATRNANMNLLAQLPIDTYWTTNYDSIIEDTLNDSGKIVDKKIDSSQMKNYKPNRDVVVYKMHGDKEFPDNAVITRDDYERYNVERSAFTTQLKGELIAKTFIFIGFSFEDPNLEQILSKIRIDLLGDSPKNHYCFFRKVNKSDEHYKNPDGSINEENFYYDKVKQDLKIKDLIRYGIKSILVDEYKDITNILSNIEKKFKANKVFISGSAEEYGNYSEDEARGLLHNLSKSLISNNHHIISGFGLGVGSYVINGALEEIFENKGKKINDYLTLRPFPQFESGGNSLKELWTEYRKEMISDAGVMIFLFGNKLVDGEIVEAGGMLEEFQIAKDNNKYIIPIGSTGYITERIFKEIKSDLEKYWYLKNSIDILESDTDPQNIISEINKIIEVIRRRV
;
A
#
# COMPACT_ATOMS: atom_id res chain seq x y z
N MET A 1 -13.48 2.60 21.72
CA MET A 1 -14.08 1.50 20.92
C MET A 1 -13.19 1.26 19.71
N SER A 2 -12.98 0.00 19.35
CA SER A 2 -12.32 -0.36 18.09
C SER A 2 -13.16 0.11 16.90
N ILE A 3 -12.53 0.38 15.78
CA ILE A 3 -13.22 0.75 14.54
C ILE A 3 -13.39 -0.45 13.62
N SER A 4 -14.41 -0.42 12.76
CA SER A 4 -14.59 -1.45 11.74
C SER A 4 -13.53 -1.32 10.63
N VAL A 5 -13.13 -2.46 10.07
CA VAL A 5 -12.19 -2.55 8.95
C VAL A 5 -12.63 -1.65 7.79
N GLY A 6 -13.90 -1.70 7.37
CA GLY A 6 -14.39 -0.86 6.28
C GLY A 6 -14.34 0.64 6.56
N THR A 7 -14.43 1.06 7.84
CA THR A 7 -14.24 2.47 8.22
C THR A 7 -12.78 2.87 8.13
N PHE A 8 -11.87 2.00 8.58
CA PHE A 8 -10.43 2.18 8.45
C PHE A 8 -10.01 2.28 6.98
N GLU A 9 -10.41 1.33 6.13
CA GLU A 9 -10.03 1.31 4.71
C GLU A 9 -10.43 2.60 3.99
N ARG A 10 -11.64 3.13 4.25
CA ARG A 10 -12.08 4.41 3.68
C ARG A 10 -11.20 5.59 4.13
N ALA A 11 -10.83 5.62 5.41
CA ALA A 11 -9.95 6.66 5.94
C ALA A 11 -8.53 6.55 5.36
N ALA A 12 -7.96 5.34 5.35
CA ALA A 12 -6.64 5.05 4.79
C ALA A 12 -6.57 5.43 3.31
N LEU A 13 -7.58 5.07 2.51
CA LEU A 13 -7.64 5.44 1.09
C LEU A 13 -7.74 6.95 0.87
N LYS A 14 -8.49 7.66 1.72
CA LYS A 14 -8.57 9.11 1.66
C LYS A 14 -7.20 9.74 1.92
N ASP A 15 -6.49 9.31 2.95
CA ASP A 15 -5.18 9.87 3.27
C ASP A 15 -4.10 9.45 2.26
N LEU A 16 -4.19 8.23 1.72
CA LEU A 16 -3.29 7.74 0.68
C LEU A 16 -3.38 8.57 -0.61
N ARG A 17 -4.60 8.91 -1.04
CA ARG A 17 -4.83 9.78 -2.21
C ARG A 17 -4.27 11.19 -2.04
N ASN A 18 -4.06 11.63 -0.81
CA ASN A 18 -3.54 12.96 -0.49
C ASN A 18 -2.06 12.91 -0.05
N ASN A 19 -1.36 11.79 -0.23
CA ASN A 19 0.02 11.58 0.22
C ASN A 19 0.23 11.93 1.72
N ASN A 20 -0.80 11.66 2.52
CA ASN A 20 -0.90 12.07 3.92
C ASN A 20 -0.80 10.89 4.89
N LEU A 21 -0.36 9.73 4.40
CA LEU A 21 -0.29 8.48 5.15
C LEU A 21 1.17 8.14 5.46
N ALA A 22 1.44 7.70 6.69
CA ALA A 22 2.73 7.20 7.13
C ALA A 22 2.57 5.84 7.82
N ILE A 23 3.62 5.01 7.77
CA ILE A 23 3.65 3.72 8.45
C ILE A 23 4.58 3.81 9.66
N PHE A 24 4.14 3.25 10.78
CA PHE A 24 5.00 2.92 11.90
C PHE A 24 5.06 1.39 12.05
N ALA A 25 6.23 0.81 11.81
CA ALA A 25 6.46 -0.62 11.85
C ALA A 25 7.16 -1.01 13.15
N GLY A 26 6.56 -1.94 13.90
CA GLY A 26 7.22 -2.64 15.00
C GLY A 26 7.71 -4.03 14.60
N ALA A 27 8.33 -4.74 15.55
CA ALA A 27 8.93 -6.04 15.30
C ALA A 27 7.94 -7.11 14.82
N GLY A 28 6.64 -6.93 15.15
CA GLY A 28 5.59 -7.82 14.65
C GLY A 28 5.41 -7.78 13.13
N LEU A 29 5.82 -6.71 12.44
CA LEU A 29 5.81 -6.68 10.97
C LEU A 29 6.92 -7.56 10.40
N SER A 30 8.07 -7.59 11.07
CA SER A 30 9.27 -8.35 10.68
C SER A 30 9.16 -9.86 10.98
N ARG A 31 8.25 -10.29 11.87
CA ARG A 31 8.06 -11.72 12.21
C ARG A 31 7.73 -12.62 11.02
N GLY A 32 6.92 -12.14 10.07
CA GLY A 32 6.60 -12.88 8.85
C GLY A 32 7.81 -13.12 7.93
N SER A 33 8.93 -12.45 8.21
CA SER A 33 10.20 -12.55 7.50
C SER A 33 11.25 -13.38 8.24
N GLY A 34 10.86 -14.01 9.36
CA GLY A 34 11.71 -14.89 10.15
C GLY A 34 12.50 -14.22 11.29
N PHE A 35 12.33 -12.92 11.52
CA PHE A 35 12.97 -12.22 12.64
C PHE A 35 12.19 -12.32 13.94
N VAL A 36 12.91 -12.32 15.06
CA VAL A 36 12.33 -12.27 16.40
C VAL A 36 11.82 -10.87 16.79
N ASP A 37 10.96 -10.85 17.79
CA ASP A 37 10.59 -9.61 18.49
C ASP A 37 11.60 -9.28 19.60
N TRP A 38 11.39 -8.15 20.29
CA TRP A 38 12.26 -7.70 21.37
C TRP A 38 12.53 -8.76 22.43
N ARG A 39 11.49 -9.53 22.79
CA ARG A 39 11.58 -10.60 23.78
C ARG A 39 12.38 -11.79 23.27
N GLY A 40 12.23 -12.12 21.99
CA GLY A 40 13.03 -13.16 21.36
C GLY A 40 14.51 -12.77 21.23
N LEU A 41 14.82 -11.51 20.88
CA LEU A 41 16.19 -11.00 20.78
C LEU A 41 16.94 -11.10 22.12
N LEU A 42 16.25 -10.80 23.23
CA LEU A 42 16.84 -10.83 24.57
C LEU A 42 16.80 -12.21 25.24
N ARG A 43 16.35 -13.27 24.55
CA ARG A 43 16.21 -14.59 25.17
C ARG A 43 17.55 -15.15 25.63
N ASP A 44 18.51 -15.26 24.71
CA ASP A 44 19.83 -15.81 25.00
C ASP A 44 20.58 -14.92 26.00
N ILE A 45 20.42 -13.59 25.88
CA ILE A 45 20.93 -12.58 26.82
C ILE A 45 20.38 -12.80 28.24
N ALA A 46 19.10 -13.14 28.38
CA ALA A 46 18.50 -13.40 29.69
C ALA A 46 18.94 -14.75 30.26
N GLU A 47 19.09 -15.78 29.43
CA GLU A 47 19.56 -17.10 29.84
C GLU A 47 20.99 -17.04 30.41
N GLU A 48 21.87 -16.21 29.84
CA GLU A 48 23.21 -15.93 30.39
C GLU A 48 23.18 -15.30 31.79
N LEU A 49 22.08 -14.62 32.15
CA LEU A 49 21.85 -14.05 33.48
C LEU A 49 21.07 -14.97 34.42
N GLU A 50 20.80 -16.22 34.00
CA GLU A 50 19.93 -17.16 34.71
C GLU A 50 18.49 -16.63 34.90
N LEU A 51 18.03 -15.75 34.00
CA LEU A 51 16.69 -15.18 33.99
C LEU A 51 15.80 -15.88 32.95
N ASP A 52 14.55 -16.13 33.30
CA ASP A 52 13.54 -16.60 32.35
C ASP A 52 12.86 -15.39 31.71
N ILE A 53 13.19 -15.13 30.45
CA ILE A 53 12.67 -13.98 29.71
C ILE A 53 11.15 -13.92 29.68
N ASN A 54 10.43 -15.04 29.82
CA ASN A 54 8.96 -15.05 29.80
C ASN A 54 8.33 -14.55 31.11
N LYS A 55 9.10 -14.50 32.20
CA LYS A 55 8.67 -13.94 33.49
C LYS A 55 8.93 -12.44 33.59
N GLU A 56 9.77 -11.90 32.71
CA GLU A 56 10.19 -10.50 32.74
C GLU A 56 9.22 -9.57 32.00
N PHE A 57 8.85 -8.48 32.67
CA PHE A 57 8.00 -7.42 32.10
C PHE A 57 8.82 -6.23 31.60
N ASP A 58 9.96 -5.96 32.24
CA ASP A 58 10.86 -4.86 31.89
C ASP A 58 12.09 -5.37 31.15
N LEU A 59 11.91 -5.53 29.84
CA LEU A 59 12.95 -6.02 28.94
C LEU A 59 14.12 -5.02 28.81
N VAL A 60 13.90 -3.74 29.09
CA VAL A 60 14.97 -2.71 29.10
C VAL A 60 15.89 -2.93 30.29
N SER A 61 15.34 -3.29 31.45
CA SER A 61 16.13 -3.68 32.63
C SER A 61 16.99 -4.91 32.38
N VAL A 62 16.44 -5.94 31.72
CA VAL A 62 17.18 -7.16 31.39
C VAL A 62 18.42 -6.83 30.54
N ALA A 63 18.25 -6.02 29.49
CA ALA A 63 19.37 -5.58 28.66
C ALA A 63 20.41 -4.78 29.46
N GLN A 64 19.97 -3.92 30.40
CA GLN A 64 20.90 -3.18 31.27
C GLN A 64 21.66 -4.09 32.24
N TYR A 65 21.00 -5.09 32.84
CA TYR A 65 21.66 -6.05 33.73
C TYR A 65 22.74 -6.82 32.99
N HIS A 66 22.46 -7.22 31.75
CA HIS A 66 23.44 -7.89 30.91
C HIS A 66 24.61 -6.97 30.57
N PHE A 67 24.33 -5.75 30.12
CA PHE A 67 25.36 -4.74 29.83
C PHE A 67 26.28 -4.50 31.04
N ASN A 68 25.72 -4.41 32.25
CA ASN A 68 26.50 -4.21 33.47
C ASN A 68 27.40 -5.42 33.80
N ALA A 69 26.96 -6.64 33.48
CA ALA A 69 27.68 -7.88 33.78
C ALA A 69 28.73 -8.23 32.73
N ASN A 70 28.39 -8.09 31.44
CA ASN A 70 29.13 -8.66 30.31
C ASN A 70 29.59 -7.59 29.29
N GLY A 71 29.18 -6.33 29.47
CA GLY A 71 29.46 -5.25 28.54
C GLY A 71 28.57 -5.27 27.30
N ARG A 72 28.82 -4.33 26.38
CA ARG A 72 27.97 -4.12 25.20
C ARG A 72 28.20 -5.11 24.06
N GLN A 73 29.37 -5.72 24.01
CA GLN A 73 29.82 -6.49 22.85
C GLN A 73 28.88 -7.67 22.57
N THR A 74 28.47 -8.42 23.59
CA THR A 74 27.55 -9.55 23.44
C THR A 74 26.16 -9.11 22.97
N ILE A 75 25.65 -7.96 23.44
CA ILE A 75 24.38 -7.40 22.97
C ILE A 75 24.49 -7.02 21.48
N ASN A 76 25.60 -6.40 21.10
CA ASN A 76 25.87 -6.06 19.71
C ASN A 76 25.95 -7.32 18.83
N GLU A 77 26.63 -8.36 19.30
CA GLU A 77 26.73 -9.66 18.62
C GLU A 77 25.34 -10.28 18.45
N ALA A 78 24.50 -10.30 19.49
CA ALA A 78 23.13 -10.80 19.40
C ALA A 78 22.29 -10.06 18.35
N ILE A 79 22.39 -8.72 18.28
CA ILE A 79 21.72 -7.92 17.24
C ILE A 79 22.24 -8.31 15.86
N VAL A 80 23.56 -8.38 15.69
CA VAL A 80 24.18 -8.67 14.40
C VAL A 80 23.80 -10.08 13.92
N GLU A 81 23.95 -11.09 14.76
CA GLU A 81 23.69 -12.49 14.42
C GLU A 81 22.21 -12.73 14.07
N GLU A 82 21.29 -12.16 14.84
CA GLU A 82 19.86 -12.33 14.60
C GLU A 82 19.41 -11.67 13.30
N PHE A 83 19.89 -10.45 13.02
CA PHE A 83 19.44 -9.66 11.88
C PHE A 83 20.32 -9.78 10.61
N GLN A 84 21.39 -10.58 10.64
CA GLN A 84 22.25 -10.87 9.48
C GLN A 84 21.58 -11.77 8.43
N ARG A 85 20.58 -12.56 8.83
CA ARG A 85 19.90 -13.49 7.91
C ARG A 85 19.18 -12.73 6.80
N ASN A 86 19.21 -13.26 5.57
CA ASN A 86 18.40 -12.75 4.47
C ASN A 86 16.93 -12.89 4.85
N ALA A 87 16.24 -11.77 4.97
CA ALA A 87 14.83 -11.73 5.30
C ALA A 87 14.03 -12.48 4.23
N THR A 88 13.09 -13.34 4.66
CA THR A 88 12.12 -13.87 3.71
C THR A 88 11.16 -12.76 3.27
N ARG A 89 10.66 -12.85 2.03
CA ARG A 89 9.71 -11.88 1.47
C ARG A 89 8.53 -11.68 2.40
N ASN A 90 8.22 -10.42 2.69
CA ASN A 90 7.12 -10.04 3.55
C ASN A 90 5.92 -9.57 2.73
N ALA A 91 4.81 -10.31 2.77
CA ALA A 91 3.62 -9.96 1.98
C ALA A 91 3.06 -8.56 2.34
N ASN A 92 3.09 -8.19 3.63
CA ASN A 92 2.59 -6.88 4.06
C ASN A 92 3.48 -5.75 3.54
N MET A 93 4.81 -5.88 3.63
CA MET A 93 5.71 -4.85 3.10
C MET A 93 5.67 -4.78 1.57
N ASN A 94 5.52 -5.90 0.86
CA ASN A 94 5.34 -5.89 -0.59
C ASN A 94 4.12 -5.03 -0.97
N LEU A 95 2.98 -5.22 -0.28
CA LEU A 95 1.78 -4.43 -0.51
C LEU A 95 2.00 -2.95 -0.18
N LEU A 96 2.64 -2.64 0.96
CA LEU A 96 2.93 -1.27 1.36
C LEU A 96 3.88 -0.57 0.37
N ALA A 97 4.87 -1.28 -0.17
CA ALA A 97 5.82 -0.74 -1.13
C ALA A 97 5.15 -0.34 -2.46
N GLN A 98 4.05 -1.00 -2.83
CA GLN A 98 3.25 -0.66 -4.02
C GLN A 98 2.37 0.59 -3.84
N LEU A 99 2.21 1.09 -2.62
CA LEU A 99 1.42 2.28 -2.33
C LEU A 99 2.31 3.55 -2.36
N PRO A 100 1.74 4.73 -2.67
CA PRO A 100 2.46 6.01 -2.63
C PRO A 100 2.63 6.50 -1.18
N ILE A 101 3.34 5.71 -0.37
CA ILE A 101 3.74 6.08 1.00
C ILE A 101 5.20 6.50 0.95
N ASP A 102 5.46 7.72 1.45
CA ASP A 102 6.75 8.40 1.41
C ASP A 102 7.46 8.46 2.78
N THR A 103 6.77 8.06 3.86
CA THR A 103 7.27 8.14 5.23
C THR A 103 7.07 6.83 5.98
N TYR A 104 8.17 6.21 6.41
CA TYR A 104 8.17 5.03 7.26
C TYR A 104 8.98 5.31 8.53
N TRP A 105 8.44 4.87 9.66
CA TRP A 105 9.08 4.90 10.97
C TRP A 105 9.18 3.49 11.52
N THR A 106 10.26 3.20 12.23
CA THR A 106 10.42 1.93 12.93
C THR A 106 11.35 2.04 14.13
N THR A 107 11.16 1.14 15.08
CA THR A 107 12.07 0.87 16.19
C THR A 107 12.89 -0.41 15.96
N ASN A 108 12.71 -1.05 14.80
CA ASN A 108 13.43 -2.28 14.44
C ASN A 108 14.83 -1.98 13.87
N TYR A 109 15.73 -2.93 14.04
CA TYR A 109 17.10 -2.87 13.53
C TYR A 109 17.26 -3.48 12.13
N ASP A 110 16.36 -4.39 11.75
CA ASP A 110 16.36 -5.11 10.46
C ASP A 110 16.20 -4.19 9.25
N SER A 111 16.51 -4.69 8.05
CA SER A 111 16.50 -3.95 6.78
C SER A 111 15.29 -4.23 5.89
N ILE A 112 14.24 -4.89 6.40
CA ILE A 112 13.13 -5.37 5.55
C ILE A 112 12.45 -4.23 4.82
N ILE A 113 12.24 -3.10 5.50
CA ILE A 113 11.52 -1.97 4.95
C ILE A 113 12.30 -1.41 3.76
N GLU A 114 13.58 -1.17 3.96
CA GLU A 114 14.50 -0.59 2.99
C GLU A 114 14.71 -1.53 1.80
N ASP A 115 14.98 -2.81 2.07
CA ASP A 115 15.22 -3.83 1.05
C ASP A 115 13.97 -4.00 0.16
N THR A 116 12.79 -4.11 0.77
CA THR A 116 11.53 -4.25 0.00
C THR A 116 11.22 -2.99 -0.83
N LEU A 117 11.48 -1.79 -0.30
CA LEU A 117 11.27 -0.54 -1.03
C LEU A 117 12.25 -0.42 -2.20
N ASN A 118 13.54 -0.74 -2.00
CA ASN A 118 14.54 -0.75 -3.07
C ASN A 118 14.20 -1.79 -4.15
N ASP A 119 13.79 -3.00 -3.76
CA ASP A 119 13.34 -4.05 -4.68
C ASP A 119 12.12 -3.64 -5.51
N SER A 120 11.28 -2.75 -4.97
CA SER A 120 10.16 -2.13 -5.68
C SER A 120 10.54 -0.95 -6.59
N GLY A 121 11.84 -0.65 -6.70
CA GLY A 121 12.39 0.43 -7.52
C GLY A 121 12.38 1.81 -6.86
N LYS A 122 12.08 1.92 -5.56
CA LYS A 122 12.07 3.19 -4.83
C LYS A 122 13.44 3.56 -4.29
N ILE A 123 13.79 4.83 -4.37
CA ILE A 123 15.02 5.39 -3.80
C ILE A 123 14.79 5.71 -2.31
N VAL A 124 15.32 4.86 -1.44
CA VAL A 124 15.19 4.99 0.02
C VAL A 124 16.24 5.94 0.61
N ASP A 125 15.79 6.93 1.39
CA ASP A 125 16.61 7.77 2.28
C ASP A 125 16.51 7.23 3.72
N LYS A 126 17.48 6.39 4.10
CA LYS A 126 17.56 5.75 5.42
C LYS A 126 18.15 6.73 6.45
N LYS A 127 17.44 6.96 7.56
CA LYS A 127 17.86 7.82 8.69
C LYS A 127 17.99 6.98 9.95
N ILE A 128 19.23 6.74 10.39
CA ILE A 128 19.57 5.91 11.56
C ILE A 128 20.23 6.70 12.68
N ASP A 129 20.68 7.93 12.40
CA ASP A 129 21.36 8.82 13.34
C ASP A 129 20.94 10.29 13.16
N SER A 130 21.00 11.08 14.24
CA SER A 130 20.64 12.50 14.24
C SER A 130 21.46 13.34 13.25
N SER A 131 22.72 13.00 13.01
CA SER A 131 23.57 13.70 12.04
C SER A 131 23.02 13.60 10.61
N GLN A 132 22.35 12.49 10.28
CA GLN A 132 21.77 12.24 8.96
C GLN A 132 20.46 13.01 8.72
N MET A 133 19.81 13.49 9.79
CA MET A 133 18.56 14.25 9.72
C MET A 133 18.73 15.61 9.03
N LYS A 134 19.95 16.15 8.99
CA LYS A 134 20.29 17.42 8.33
C LYS A 134 20.44 17.30 6.82
N ASN A 135 20.65 16.07 6.33
CA ASN A 135 20.92 15.79 4.93
C ASN A 135 19.69 15.14 4.29
N TYR A 136 19.59 15.20 2.96
CA TYR A 136 18.61 14.43 2.20
C TYR A 136 19.31 13.67 1.09
N LYS A 137 18.81 12.48 0.77
CA LYS A 137 19.23 11.74 -0.42
C LYS A 137 18.54 12.36 -1.66
N PRO A 138 19.29 12.80 -2.69
CA PRO A 138 18.69 13.32 -3.92
C PRO A 138 17.75 12.30 -4.56
N ASN A 139 16.65 12.78 -5.15
CA ASN A 139 15.63 11.97 -5.83
C ASN A 139 15.02 10.86 -4.96
N ARG A 140 15.06 10.99 -3.62
CA ARG A 140 14.40 10.03 -2.74
C ARG A 140 12.89 9.97 -3.01
N ASP A 141 12.36 8.76 -3.09
CA ASP A 141 10.92 8.51 -3.14
C ASP A 141 10.33 8.37 -1.72
N VAL A 142 11.17 7.92 -0.78
CA VAL A 142 10.73 7.51 0.55
C VAL A 142 11.82 7.75 1.59
N VAL A 143 11.41 8.15 2.80
CA VAL A 143 12.28 8.28 3.97
C VAL A 143 11.94 7.19 4.98
N VAL A 144 12.97 6.48 5.45
CA VAL A 144 12.84 5.45 6.49
C VAL A 144 13.59 5.91 7.73
N TYR A 145 12.84 6.23 8.79
CA TYR A 145 13.38 6.66 10.08
C TYR A 145 13.48 5.47 11.03
N LYS A 146 14.71 5.12 11.43
CA LYS A 146 14.99 4.06 12.40
C LYS A 146 15.41 4.67 13.72
N MET A 147 14.45 4.77 14.63
CA MET A 147 14.62 5.49 15.90
C MET A 147 15.72 4.86 16.75
N HIS A 148 15.77 3.53 16.79
CA HIS A 148 16.65 2.80 17.67
C HIS A 148 17.96 2.40 17.03
N GLY A 149 18.27 2.87 15.82
CA GLY A 149 19.50 2.52 15.11
C GLY A 149 19.29 1.40 14.10
N ASP A 150 20.38 0.71 13.75
CA ASP A 150 20.42 -0.21 12.62
C ASP A 150 21.37 -1.37 12.92
N LYS A 151 21.06 -2.56 12.40
CA LYS A 151 21.87 -3.77 12.58
C LYS A 151 23.31 -3.63 12.08
N GLU A 152 23.57 -2.75 11.09
CA GLU A 152 24.91 -2.49 10.56
C GLU A 152 25.78 -1.67 11.54
N PHE A 153 25.14 -0.96 12.47
CA PHE A 153 25.78 -0.11 13.47
C PHE A 153 25.23 -0.45 14.86
N PRO A 154 25.45 -1.69 15.35
CA PRO A 154 24.93 -2.13 16.63
C PRO A 154 25.44 -1.25 17.77
N ASP A 155 26.63 -0.64 17.58
CA ASP A 155 27.20 0.28 18.53
C ASP A 155 26.33 1.53 18.82
N ASN A 156 25.43 1.87 17.90
CA ASN A 156 24.52 3.00 18.06
C ASN A 156 23.08 2.58 18.39
N ALA A 157 22.85 1.27 18.61
CA ALA A 157 21.54 0.72 18.91
C ALA A 157 21.03 1.17 20.28
N VAL A 158 19.75 1.56 20.34
CA VAL A 158 19.04 1.93 21.57
C VAL A 158 18.40 0.66 22.14
N ILE A 159 18.96 0.13 23.22
CA ILE A 159 18.54 -1.16 23.80
C ILE A 159 18.62 -1.19 25.32
N THR A 160 19.67 -0.62 25.90
CA THR A 160 19.86 -0.57 27.35
C THR A 160 19.11 0.62 27.96
N ARG A 161 18.86 0.60 29.28
CA ARG A 161 18.24 1.72 30.00
C ARG A 161 19.03 3.01 29.77
N ASP A 162 20.35 2.93 29.85
CA ASP A 162 21.24 4.06 29.64
C ASP A 162 21.05 4.69 28.24
N ASP A 163 20.79 3.87 27.20
CA ASP A 163 20.53 4.37 25.85
C ASP A 163 19.19 5.11 25.77
N TYR A 164 18.14 4.60 26.42
CA TYR A 164 16.85 5.28 26.51
C TYR A 164 16.95 6.62 27.26
N GLU A 165 17.74 6.68 28.33
CA GLU A 165 17.97 7.91 29.09
C GLU A 165 18.71 8.97 28.26
N ARG A 166 19.73 8.55 27.49
CA ARG A 166 20.49 9.45 26.58
C ARG A 166 19.72 9.80 25.31
N TYR A 167 18.68 9.05 24.95
CA TYR A 167 17.93 9.23 23.70
C TYR A 167 17.45 10.67 23.47
N ASN A 168 16.94 11.32 24.50
CA ASN A 168 16.43 12.69 24.38
C ASN A 168 17.54 13.72 24.12
N VAL A 169 18.81 13.40 24.39
CA VAL A 169 19.97 14.26 24.12
C VAL A 169 20.56 13.92 22.75
N GLU A 170 20.87 12.65 22.51
CA GLU A 170 21.59 12.19 21.31
C GLU A 170 20.68 12.09 20.07
N ARG A 171 19.41 11.75 20.29
CA ARG A 171 18.41 11.44 19.24
C ARG A 171 17.21 12.39 19.24
N SER A 172 17.36 13.58 19.84
CA SER A 172 16.33 14.63 19.92
C SER A 172 15.70 15.02 18.57
N ALA A 173 16.47 14.94 17.47
CA ALA A 173 15.99 15.21 16.12
C ALA A 173 14.91 14.22 15.68
N PHE A 174 15.02 12.93 16.01
CA PHE A 174 13.99 11.93 15.74
C PHE A 174 12.72 12.23 16.51
N THR A 175 12.84 12.54 17.81
CA THR A 175 11.71 12.94 18.66
C THR A 175 10.96 14.12 18.05
N THR A 176 11.70 15.14 17.61
CA THR A 176 11.12 16.37 17.05
C THR A 176 10.44 16.11 15.70
N GLN A 177 11.10 15.35 14.81
CA GLN A 177 10.54 15.01 13.51
C GLN A 177 9.29 14.13 13.66
N LEU A 178 9.33 13.08 14.51
CA LEU A 178 8.18 12.20 14.70
C LEU A 178 6.97 12.95 15.25
N LYS A 179 7.19 13.89 16.18
CA LYS A 179 6.12 14.79 16.64
C LYS A 179 5.51 15.56 15.49
N GLY A 180 6.33 16.20 14.65
CA GLY A 180 5.88 16.92 13.46
C GLY A 180 5.06 16.04 12.52
N GLU A 181 5.54 14.82 12.23
CA GLU A 181 4.85 13.86 11.37
C GLU A 181 3.53 13.39 11.97
N LEU A 182 3.47 13.08 13.27
CA LEU A 182 2.22 12.65 13.93
C LEU A 182 1.14 13.75 13.92
N ILE A 183 1.55 15.02 13.92
CA ILE A 183 0.61 16.14 13.74
C ILE A 183 0.16 16.23 12.28
N ALA A 184 1.12 16.15 11.35
CA ALA A 184 0.91 16.43 9.94
C ALA A 184 0.24 15.30 9.17
N LYS A 185 0.58 14.04 9.46
CA LYS A 185 0.19 12.82 8.72
C LYS A 185 -0.67 11.87 9.55
N THR A 186 -1.38 10.98 8.89
CA THR A 186 -2.09 9.87 9.51
C THR A 186 -1.18 8.66 9.58
N PHE A 187 -0.93 8.15 10.79
CA PHE A 187 -0.10 6.95 10.98
C PHE A 187 -0.93 5.67 11.01
N ILE A 188 -0.39 4.61 10.39
CA ILE A 188 -0.81 3.23 10.59
C ILE A 188 0.32 2.48 11.32
N PHE A 189 0.05 2.06 12.55
CA PHE A 189 0.93 1.25 13.38
C PHE A 189 0.68 -0.23 13.11
N ILE A 190 1.72 -0.95 12.65
CA ILE A 190 1.65 -2.37 12.30
C ILE A 190 2.71 -3.15 13.10
N GLY A 191 2.29 -4.23 13.76
CA GLY A 191 3.21 -5.09 14.50
C GLY A 191 3.84 -4.43 15.73
N PHE A 192 3.16 -3.45 16.31
CA PHE A 192 3.70 -2.60 17.38
C PHE A 192 2.95 -2.81 18.70
N SER A 193 3.69 -3.03 19.79
CA SER A 193 3.09 -3.33 21.11
C SER A 193 2.80 -2.08 21.96
N PHE A 194 3.33 -0.90 21.63
CA PHE A 194 3.29 0.30 22.48
C PHE A 194 3.91 0.13 23.86
N GLU A 195 4.87 -0.78 23.98
CA GLU A 195 5.68 -0.94 25.19
C GLU A 195 7.00 -0.16 25.12
N ASP A 196 7.20 0.58 24.02
CA ASP A 196 8.38 1.40 23.78
C ASP A 196 8.36 2.70 24.62
N PRO A 197 9.32 2.90 25.54
CA PRO A 197 9.34 4.08 26.39
C PRO A 197 9.51 5.41 25.62
N ASN A 198 10.27 5.41 24.53
CA ASN A 198 10.51 6.62 23.73
C ASN A 198 9.23 7.04 23.01
N LEU A 199 8.51 6.11 22.40
CA LEU A 199 7.25 6.41 21.74
C LEU A 199 6.17 6.84 22.74
N GLU A 200 6.07 6.18 23.89
CA GLU A 200 5.11 6.56 24.94
C GLU A 200 5.33 8.01 25.39
N GLN A 201 6.59 8.40 25.61
CA GLN A 201 6.94 9.79 25.94
C GLN A 201 6.55 10.76 24.82
N ILE A 202 6.76 10.40 23.55
CA ILE A 202 6.43 11.24 22.40
C ILE A 202 4.90 11.43 22.31
N LEU A 203 4.13 10.35 22.34
CA LEU A 203 2.67 10.40 22.28
C LEU A 203 2.09 11.19 23.45
N SER A 204 2.65 11.03 24.65
CA SER A 204 2.24 11.78 25.84
C SER A 204 2.49 13.28 25.68
N LYS A 205 3.65 13.68 25.15
CA LYS A 205 3.96 15.10 24.88
C LYS A 205 3.01 15.67 23.82
N ILE A 206 2.78 14.99 22.71
CA ILE A 206 1.86 15.49 21.66
C ILE A 206 0.45 15.68 22.23
N ARG A 207 -0.02 14.73 23.04
CA ARG A 207 -1.33 14.84 23.72
C ARG A 207 -1.43 16.10 24.57
N ILE A 208 -0.41 16.38 25.38
CA ILE A 208 -0.39 17.52 26.31
C ILE A 208 -0.22 18.84 25.55
N ASP A 209 0.73 18.88 24.61
CA ASP A 209 1.21 20.12 24.01
C ASP A 209 0.30 20.63 22.88
N LEU A 210 -0.44 19.74 22.18
CA LEU A 210 -0.98 20.06 20.85
C LEU A 210 -2.43 19.62 20.59
N LEU A 211 -2.94 18.60 21.28
CA LEU A 211 -4.12 17.87 20.79
C LEU A 211 -5.46 18.26 21.44
N GLY A 212 -5.46 19.08 22.50
CA GLY A 212 -6.69 19.53 23.17
C GLY A 212 -7.71 18.37 23.35
N ASP A 213 -8.97 18.59 22.98
CA ASP A 213 -10.03 17.58 23.06
C ASP A 213 -10.21 16.73 21.77
N SER A 214 -9.50 17.02 20.67
CA SER A 214 -9.76 16.39 19.35
C SER A 214 -8.48 16.08 18.58
N PRO A 215 -7.74 15.02 18.96
CA PRO A 215 -6.51 14.63 18.28
C PRO A 215 -6.74 14.17 16.84
N LYS A 216 -5.71 14.28 15.99
CA LYS A 216 -5.70 13.63 14.68
C LYS A 216 -5.84 12.12 14.85
N ASN A 217 -6.59 11.48 13.96
CA ASN A 217 -6.81 10.05 14.03
C ASN A 217 -5.60 9.30 13.45
N HIS A 218 -5.09 8.35 14.21
CA HIS A 218 -4.14 7.34 13.78
C HIS A 218 -4.75 5.95 13.95
N TYR A 219 -4.10 4.93 13.42
CA TYR A 219 -4.67 3.59 13.35
C TYR A 219 -3.66 2.54 13.79
N CYS A 220 -4.09 1.51 14.53
CA CYS A 220 -3.24 0.39 14.88
C CYS A 220 -3.98 -0.95 14.78
N PHE A 221 -3.32 -1.99 14.26
CA PHE A 221 -3.84 -3.35 14.26
C PHE A 221 -3.50 -4.11 15.54
N PHE A 222 -4.51 -4.75 16.14
CA PHE A 222 -4.32 -5.76 17.19
C PHE A 222 -5.03 -7.06 16.81
N ARG A 223 -4.39 -8.20 17.12
CA ARG A 223 -5.06 -9.49 17.15
C ARG A 223 -6.02 -9.51 18.34
N LYS A 224 -7.27 -9.87 18.09
CA LYS A 224 -8.29 -10.00 19.11
C LYS A 224 -7.89 -11.13 20.07
N VAL A 225 -8.10 -10.92 21.37
CA VAL A 225 -7.96 -12.01 22.34
C VAL A 225 -8.93 -13.13 21.97
N ASN A 226 -8.41 -14.31 21.65
CA ASN A 226 -9.18 -15.41 21.09
C ASN A 226 -9.25 -16.59 22.07
N LYS A 227 -10.47 -17.01 22.44
CA LYS A 227 -10.71 -18.14 23.35
C LYS A 227 -10.06 -19.45 22.87
N SER A 228 -9.82 -19.60 21.57
CA SER A 228 -9.20 -20.82 21.01
C SER A 228 -7.68 -20.89 21.19
N ASP A 229 -7.04 -19.82 21.65
CA ASP A 229 -5.59 -19.78 21.85
C ASP A 229 -5.16 -20.85 22.86
N GLU A 230 -4.04 -21.51 22.59
CA GLU A 230 -3.56 -22.64 23.40
C GLU A 230 -3.25 -22.28 24.84
N HIS A 231 -2.83 -21.04 25.12
CA HIS A 231 -2.52 -20.61 26.50
C HIS A 231 -3.77 -20.44 27.38
N TYR A 232 -4.97 -20.46 26.79
CA TYR A 232 -6.22 -20.57 27.54
C TYR A 232 -6.70 -22.01 27.69
N LYS A 233 -6.03 -23.01 27.11
CA LYS A 233 -6.40 -24.41 27.29
C LYS A 233 -5.69 -24.97 28.51
N ASN A 234 -6.47 -25.47 29.45
CA ASN A 234 -5.97 -26.26 30.56
C ASN A 234 -5.45 -27.62 30.05
N PRO A 235 -4.62 -28.33 30.84
CA PRO A 235 -4.09 -29.65 30.45
C PRO A 235 -5.17 -30.70 30.14
N ASP A 236 -6.38 -30.55 30.68
CA ASP A 236 -7.53 -31.41 30.43
C ASP A 236 -8.35 -31.01 29.19
N GLY A 237 -7.91 -29.98 28.45
CA GLY A 237 -8.60 -29.44 27.28
C GLY A 237 -9.74 -28.46 27.59
N SER A 238 -10.06 -28.21 28.86
CA SER A 238 -11.01 -27.17 29.25
C SER A 238 -10.43 -25.77 29.05
N ILE A 239 -11.29 -24.75 28.92
CA ILE A 239 -10.84 -23.36 28.73
C ILE A 239 -10.71 -22.69 30.10
N ASN A 240 -9.56 -22.05 30.35
CA ASN A 240 -9.35 -21.14 31.46
C ASN A 240 -10.10 -19.82 31.20
N GLU A 241 -11.38 -19.78 31.59
CA GLU A 241 -12.24 -18.62 31.37
C GLU A 241 -11.76 -17.37 32.10
N GLU A 242 -11.12 -17.53 33.26
CA GLU A 242 -10.62 -16.43 34.08
C GLU A 242 -9.48 -15.69 33.36
N ASN A 243 -8.46 -16.42 32.89
CA ASN A 243 -7.34 -15.84 32.14
C ASN A 243 -7.82 -15.20 30.84
N PHE A 244 -8.73 -15.86 30.11
CA PHE A 244 -9.31 -15.28 28.89
C PHE A 244 -10.05 -13.97 29.19
N TYR A 245 -10.88 -13.94 30.24
CA TYR A 245 -11.63 -12.74 30.61
C TYR A 245 -10.69 -11.62 31.04
N TYR A 246 -9.67 -11.94 31.83
CA TYR A 246 -8.63 -10.99 32.25
C TYR A 246 -7.92 -10.35 31.06
N ASP A 247 -7.41 -11.15 30.11
CA ASP A 247 -6.68 -10.65 28.94
C ASP A 247 -7.60 -9.84 28.02
N LYS A 248 -8.86 -10.25 27.87
CA LYS A 248 -9.86 -9.47 27.12
C LYS A 248 -10.11 -8.11 27.76
N VAL A 249 -10.31 -8.04 29.07
CA VAL A 249 -10.48 -6.78 29.81
C VAL A 249 -9.24 -5.91 29.67
N LYS A 250 -8.04 -6.49 29.79
CA LYS A 250 -6.76 -5.79 29.61
C LYS A 250 -6.62 -5.21 28.20
N GLN A 251 -6.98 -5.98 27.17
CA GLN A 251 -7.01 -5.49 25.79
C GLN A 251 -7.99 -4.33 25.61
N ASP A 252 -9.21 -4.42 26.17
CA ASP A 252 -10.21 -3.35 26.10
C ASP A 252 -9.73 -2.07 26.79
N LEU A 253 -9.05 -2.18 27.94
CA LEU A 253 -8.44 -1.05 28.63
C LEU A 253 -7.32 -0.42 27.81
N LYS A 254 -6.44 -1.23 27.20
CA LYS A 254 -5.38 -0.75 26.30
C LYS A 254 -5.94 0.00 25.09
N ILE A 255 -6.99 -0.53 24.46
CA ILE A 255 -7.67 0.14 23.33
C ILE A 255 -8.28 1.47 23.77
N LYS A 256 -8.86 1.54 24.97
CA LYS A 256 -9.42 2.80 25.51
C LYS A 256 -8.32 3.82 25.79
N ASP A 257 -7.17 3.38 26.30
CA ASP A 257 -6.05 4.26 26.58
C ASP A 257 -5.47 4.88 25.30
N LEU A 258 -5.32 4.10 24.24
CA LEU A 258 -4.81 4.57 22.94
C LEU A 258 -5.64 5.69 22.30
N ILE A 259 -6.95 5.74 22.58
CA ILE A 259 -7.83 6.82 22.10
C ILE A 259 -7.38 8.18 22.63
N ARG A 260 -6.78 8.24 23.82
CA ARG A 260 -6.25 9.47 24.43
C ARG A 260 -5.13 10.08 23.59
N TYR A 261 -4.46 9.27 22.78
CA TYR A 261 -3.41 9.68 21.85
C TYR A 261 -3.91 9.83 20.40
N GLY A 262 -5.24 9.75 20.17
CA GLY A 262 -5.83 9.76 18.83
C GLY A 262 -5.67 8.45 18.06
N ILE A 263 -5.17 7.38 18.70
CA ILE A 263 -4.92 6.10 18.04
C ILE A 263 -6.17 5.21 18.15
N LYS A 264 -6.74 4.87 17.00
CA LYS A 264 -7.91 4.00 16.87
C LYS A 264 -7.48 2.59 16.51
N SER A 265 -7.87 1.62 17.34
CA SER A 265 -7.55 0.21 17.11
C SER A 265 -8.47 -0.46 16.10
N ILE A 266 -7.89 -1.25 15.19
CA ILE A 266 -8.55 -2.23 14.33
C ILE A 266 -8.26 -3.61 14.90
N LEU A 267 -9.31 -4.33 15.27
CA LEU A 267 -9.20 -5.71 15.74
C LEU A 267 -9.28 -6.67 14.55
N VAL A 268 -8.30 -7.56 14.45
CA VAL A 268 -8.28 -8.68 13.50
C VAL A 268 -8.36 -10.00 14.24
N ASP A 269 -8.90 -11.04 13.63
CA ASP A 269 -8.96 -12.36 14.27
C ASP A 269 -7.58 -13.03 14.20
N GLU A 270 -6.88 -12.88 13.07
CA GLU A 270 -5.52 -13.36 12.87
C GLU A 270 -4.63 -12.34 12.16
N TYR A 271 -3.30 -12.42 12.37
CA TYR A 271 -2.36 -11.48 11.75
C TYR A 271 -2.38 -11.51 10.21
N LYS A 272 -2.71 -12.66 9.60
CA LYS A 272 -2.91 -12.79 8.15
C LYS A 272 -4.03 -11.89 7.60
N ASP A 273 -4.99 -11.51 8.45
CA ASP A 273 -6.09 -10.64 8.02
C ASP A 273 -5.58 -9.23 7.72
N ILE A 274 -4.48 -8.79 8.34
CA ILE A 274 -3.82 -7.52 8.01
C ILE A 274 -3.39 -7.54 6.53
N THR A 275 -2.84 -8.65 6.05
CA THR A 275 -2.46 -8.80 4.64
C THR A 275 -3.66 -8.66 3.70
N ASN A 276 -4.80 -9.26 4.07
CA ASN A 276 -6.03 -9.13 3.30
C ASN A 276 -6.54 -7.68 3.26
N ILE A 277 -6.50 -6.98 4.39
CA ILE A 277 -6.90 -5.57 4.50
C ILE A 277 -5.98 -4.68 3.64
N LEU A 278 -4.66 -4.87 3.73
CA LEU A 278 -3.70 -4.12 2.91
C LEU A 278 -3.88 -4.42 1.42
N SER A 279 -4.13 -5.67 1.04
CA SER A 279 -4.41 -6.05 -0.35
C SER A 279 -5.70 -5.41 -0.86
N ASN A 280 -6.74 -5.32 -0.02
CA ASN A 280 -7.98 -4.64 -0.39
C ASN A 280 -7.75 -3.13 -0.55
N ILE A 281 -6.96 -2.49 0.33
CA ILE A 281 -6.58 -1.07 0.19
C ILE A 281 -5.83 -0.85 -1.13
N GLU A 282 -4.84 -1.69 -1.45
CA GLU A 282 -4.10 -1.61 -2.71
C GLU A 282 -5.02 -1.75 -3.92
N LYS A 283 -5.90 -2.77 -3.92
CA LYS A 283 -6.88 -2.99 -5.00
C LYS A 283 -7.83 -1.80 -5.16
N LYS A 284 -8.38 -1.27 -4.06
CA LYS A 284 -9.25 -0.08 -4.07
C LYS A 284 -8.54 1.17 -4.55
N PHE A 285 -7.25 1.32 -4.20
CA PHE A 285 -6.44 2.43 -4.64
C PHE A 285 -6.20 2.35 -6.15
N LYS A 286 -5.75 1.19 -6.65
CA LYS A 286 -5.52 0.93 -8.08
C LYS A 286 -6.81 0.98 -8.90
N ALA A 287 -7.96 0.56 -8.36
CA ALA A 287 -9.25 0.67 -9.04
C ALA A 287 -9.68 2.11 -9.35
N ASN A 288 -9.04 3.12 -8.74
CA ASN A 288 -9.24 4.52 -9.13
C ASN A 288 -8.49 4.90 -10.42
N LYS A 289 -7.46 4.13 -10.79
CA LYS A 289 -6.64 4.30 -11.99
C LYS A 289 -7.22 3.45 -13.12
N VAL A 290 -7.67 4.13 -14.18
CA VAL A 290 -8.34 3.55 -15.33
C VAL A 290 -7.42 3.63 -16.54
N PHE A 291 -7.02 2.48 -17.07
CA PHE A 291 -6.30 2.41 -18.34
C PHE A 291 -7.30 2.36 -19.49
N ILE A 292 -7.12 3.22 -20.49
CA ILE A 292 -7.91 3.20 -21.71
C ILE A 292 -7.07 2.59 -22.83
N SER A 293 -7.42 1.36 -23.21
CA SER A 293 -6.86 0.62 -24.34
C SER A 293 -7.73 0.86 -25.57
N GLY A 294 -7.13 1.36 -26.65
CA GLY A 294 -7.83 1.56 -27.90
C GLY A 294 -6.91 1.97 -29.04
N SER A 295 -7.23 1.50 -30.23
CA SER A 295 -6.61 1.90 -31.50
C SER A 295 -7.67 1.82 -32.60
N ALA A 296 -7.74 2.84 -33.45
CA ALA A 296 -8.70 2.87 -34.54
C ALA A 296 -8.12 3.64 -35.74
N GLU A 297 -8.16 3.03 -36.91
CA GLU A 297 -8.15 3.72 -38.20
C GLU A 297 -9.59 3.96 -38.67
N GLU A 298 -10.47 2.98 -38.43
CA GLU A 298 -11.92 3.08 -38.65
C GLU A 298 -12.72 2.69 -37.40
N TYR A 299 -13.96 3.19 -37.30
CA TYR A 299 -14.79 3.08 -36.10
C TYR A 299 -15.97 2.11 -36.22
N GLY A 300 -15.99 1.29 -37.27
CA GLY A 300 -16.98 0.24 -37.46
C GLY A 300 -18.40 0.80 -37.57
N ASN A 301 -19.26 0.48 -36.60
CA ASN A 301 -20.66 0.92 -36.57
C ASN A 301 -20.85 2.39 -36.16
N TYR A 302 -19.80 3.06 -35.69
CA TYR A 302 -19.84 4.46 -35.30
C TYR A 302 -19.41 5.34 -36.47
N SER A 303 -20.09 6.47 -36.64
CA SER A 303 -19.49 7.57 -37.39
C SER A 303 -18.27 8.13 -36.64
N GLU A 304 -17.38 8.81 -37.36
CA GLU A 304 -16.19 9.43 -36.78
C GLU A 304 -16.56 10.44 -35.67
N ASP A 305 -17.63 11.21 -35.86
CA ASP A 305 -18.12 12.18 -34.86
C ASP A 305 -18.68 11.48 -33.61
N GLU A 306 -19.41 10.37 -33.76
CA GLU A 306 -19.93 9.60 -32.61
C GLU A 306 -18.79 8.94 -31.84
N ALA A 307 -17.81 8.34 -32.54
CA ALA A 307 -16.65 7.72 -31.91
C ALA A 307 -15.79 8.76 -31.17
N ARG A 308 -15.51 9.91 -31.80
CA ARG A 308 -14.85 11.04 -31.17
C ARG A 308 -15.62 11.50 -29.93
N GLY A 309 -16.93 11.67 -30.05
CA GLY A 309 -17.81 12.07 -28.95
C GLY A 309 -17.76 11.09 -27.78
N LEU A 310 -17.80 9.78 -28.06
CA LEU A 310 -17.67 8.73 -27.06
C LEU A 310 -16.33 8.82 -26.32
N LEU A 311 -15.20 8.84 -27.05
CA LEU A 311 -13.86 8.85 -26.47
C LEU A 311 -13.59 10.10 -25.63
N HIS A 312 -13.99 11.27 -26.14
CA HIS A 312 -13.86 12.55 -25.46
C HIS A 312 -14.72 12.62 -24.20
N ASN A 313 -16.01 12.29 -24.30
CA ASN A 313 -16.92 12.40 -23.16
C ASN A 313 -16.67 11.30 -22.12
N LEU A 314 -16.18 10.13 -22.52
CA LEU A 314 -15.74 9.08 -21.60
C LEU A 314 -14.59 9.57 -20.72
N SER A 315 -13.52 10.10 -21.32
CA SER A 315 -12.39 10.59 -20.53
C SER A 315 -12.78 11.79 -19.66
N LYS A 316 -13.59 12.72 -20.19
CA LYS A 316 -14.16 13.83 -19.41
C LYS A 316 -14.92 13.33 -18.18
N SER A 317 -15.80 12.34 -18.37
CA SER A 317 -16.62 11.75 -17.31
C SER A 317 -15.79 11.00 -16.25
N LEU A 318 -14.75 10.30 -16.64
CA LEU A 318 -13.86 9.63 -15.70
C LEU A 318 -13.13 10.65 -14.81
N ILE A 319 -12.58 11.72 -15.40
CA ILE A 319 -11.92 12.78 -14.62
C ILE A 319 -12.90 13.49 -13.69
N SER A 320 -14.12 13.78 -14.15
CA SER A 320 -15.11 14.49 -13.32
C SER A 320 -15.44 13.70 -12.05
N ASN A 321 -15.47 12.36 -12.16
CA ASN A 321 -15.62 11.39 -11.07
C ASN A 321 -14.32 11.11 -10.26
N ASN A 322 -13.27 11.90 -10.46
CA ASN A 322 -11.95 11.81 -9.79
C ASN A 322 -11.19 10.51 -10.06
N HIS A 323 -11.39 9.91 -11.23
CA HIS A 323 -10.51 8.85 -11.71
C HIS A 323 -9.22 9.42 -12.27
N HIS A 324 -8.17 8.61 -12.22
CA HIS A 324 -6.91 8.90 -12.89
C HIS A 324 -6.84 8.06 -14.16
N ILE A 325 -6.62 8.69 -15.31
CA ILE A 325 -6.55 8.02 -16.61
C ILE A 325 -5.11 7.71 -16.96
N ILE A 326 -4.85 6.48 -17.38
CA ILE A 326 -3.60 6.05 -17.99
C ILE A 326 -3.87 5.75 -19.46
N SER A 327 -3.09 6.32 -20.37
CA SER A 327 -3.26 6.10 -21.82
C SER A 327 -1.93 5.81 -22.50
N GLY A 328 -1.93 4.76 -23.32
CA GLY A 328 -0.82 4.39 -24.20
C GLY A 328 -0.70 5.27 -25.46
N PHE A 329 -1.58 6.27 -25.61
CA PHE A 329 -1.67 7.14 -26.79
C PHE A 329 -1.88 6.34 -28.10
N GLY A 330 -2.87 5.44 -28.11
CA GLY A 330 -3.19 4.67 -29.31
C GLY A 330 -3.66 5.55 -30.47
N LEU A 331 -3.32 5.14 -31.70
CA LEU A 331 -3.70 5.87 -32.92
C LEU A 331 -5.23 5.95 -33.06
N GLY A 332 -5.75 7.12 -33.46
CA GLY A 332 -7.19 7.38 -33.59
C GLY A 332 -8.01 7.35 -32.30
N VAL A 333 -7.38 7.11 -31.14
CA VAL A 333 -8.06 7.08 -29.85
C VAL A 333 -7.46 8.07 -28.85
N GLY A 334 -6.12 8.09 -28.75
CA GLY A 334 -5.39 8.80 -27.72
C GLY A 334 -5.63 10.31 -27.70
N SER A 335 -5.73 10.94 -28.86
CA SER A 335 -5.95 12.39 -28.99
C SER A 335 -7.30 12.82 -28.39
N TYR A 336 -8.37 12.08 -28.66
CA TYR A 336 -9.71 12.38 -28.15
C TYR A 336 -9.80 12.12 -26.64
N VAL A 337 -9.19 11.04 -26.16
CA VAL A 337 -9.07 10.75 -24.72
C VAL A 337 -8.36 11.89 -24.00
N ILE A 338 -7.23 12.38 -24.53
CA ILE A 338 -6.49 13.50 -23.94
C ILE A 338 -7.33 14.77 -23.92
N ASN A 339 -7.99 15.10 -25.04
CA ASN A 339 -8.77 16.33 -25.13
C ASN A 339 -9.89 16.39 -24.08
N GLY A 340 -10.67 15.31 -23.95
CA GLY A 340 -11.74 15.25 -22.94
C GLY A 340 -11.22 15.28 -21.50
N ALA A 341 -10.08 14.64 -21.24
CA ALA A 341 -9.44 14.68 -19.92
C ALA A 341 -8.93 16.10 -19.59
N LEU A 342 -8.23 16.75 -20.53
CA LEU A 342 -7.68 18.09 -20.33
C LEU A 342 -8.78 19.14 -20.15
N GLU A 343 -9.89 19.03 -20.88
CA GLU A 343 -11.05 19.91 -20.74
C GLU A 343 -11.54 19.92 -19.28
N GLU A 344 -11.84 18.75 -18.71
CA GLU A 344 -12.30 18.65 -17.32
C GLU A 344 -11.24 19.10 -16.31
N ILE A 345 -9.97 18.76 -16.54
CA ILE A 345 -8.87 19.14 -15.64
C ILE A 345 -8.73 20.67 -15.56
N PHE A 346 -8.84 21.34 -16.70
CA PHE A 346 -8.67 22.79 -16.79
C PHE A 346 -9.90 23.57 -16.33
N GLU A 347 -11.09 23.03 -16.55
CA GLU A 347 -12.34 23.65 -16.10
C GLU A 347 -12.56 23.46 -14.60
N ASN A 348 -12.35 22.25 -14.06
CA ASN A 348 -12.89 21.85 -12.76
C ASN A 348 -11.87 21.31 -11.75
N LYS A 349 -10.63 20.99 -12.15
CA LYS A 349 -9.63 20.30 -11.27
C LYS A 349 -8.36 21.09 -10.96
N GLY A 350 -8.39 22.41 -11.12
CA GLY A 350 -7.28 23.28 -10.72
C GLY A 350 -5.98 23.08 -11.53
N LYS A 351 -6.09 22.53 -12.76
CA LYS A 351 -5.00 22.45 -13.75
C LYS A 351 -3.79 21.56 -13.38
N LYS A 352 -3.93 20.65 -12.42
CA LYS A 352 -2.88 19.69 -12.05
C LYS A 352 -2.97 18.42 -12.89
N ILE A 353 -2.42 18.45 -14.10
CA ILE A 353 -2.56 17.33 -15.07
C ILE A 353 -2.08 16.00 -14.49
N ASN A 354 -0.89 15.98 -13.87
CA ASN A 354 -0.27 14.75 -13.36
C ASN A 354 -1.07 14.05 -12.24
N ASP A 355 -1.99 14.75 -11.57
CA ASP A 355 -2.85 14.14 -10.56
C ASP A 355 -3.93 13.25 -11.20
N TYR A 356 -4.26 13.48 -12.47
CA TYR A 356 -5.42 12.91 -13.15
C TYR A 356 -5.10 12.17 -14.45
N LEU A 357 -3.97 12.46 -15.11
CA LEU A 357 -3.64 11.92 -16.43
C LEU A 357 -2.16 11.52 -16.51
N THR A 358 -1.92 10.25 -16.84
CA THR A 358 -0.60 9.70 -17.17
C THR A 358 -0.56 9.27 -18.63
N LEU A 359 0.33 9.89 -19.40
CA LEU A 359 0.54 9.58 -20.82
C LEU A 359 1.81 8.78 -21.01
N ARG A 360 1.69 7.66 -21.71
CA ARG A 360 2.76 6.69 -21.92
C ARG A 360 2.78 6.26 -23.39
N PRO A 361 3.20 7.14 -24.31
CA PRO A 361 3.32 6.78 -25.71
C PRO A 361 4.38 5.68 -25.90
N PHE A 362 4.14 4.77 -26.84
CA PHE A 362 5.04 3.66 -27.11
C PHE A 362 6.35 4.13 -27.76
N PRO A 363 7.50 3.54 -27.40
CA PRO A 363 8.78 3.74 -28.09
C PRO A 363 8.68 3.46 -29.60
N GLN A 364 9.35 4.27 -30.41
CA GLN A 364 9.32 4.17 -31.88
C GLN A 364 10.57 3.53 -32.50
N PHE A 365 11.65 3.38 -31.72
CA PHE A 365 12.93 2.82 -32.18
C PHE A 365 13.49 1.84 -31.15
N GLU A 366 14.22 0.84 -31.64
CA GLU A 366 14.96 -0.10 -30.79
C GLU A 366 16.05 0.64 -30.02
N SER A 367 16.24 0.25 -28.75
CA SER A 367 17.20 0.90 -27.88
C SER A 367 17.66 -0.02 -26.76
N GLY A 368 18.87 0.22 -26.25
CA GLY A 368 19.41 -0.55 -25.12
C GLY A 368 19.67 -2.04 -25.41
N GLY A 369 19.76 -2.44 -26.68
CA GLY A 369 19.95 -3.84 -27.08
C GLY A 369 18.68 -4.70 -27.06
N ASN A 370 17.52 -4.12 -26.72
CA ASN A 370 16.24 -4.80 -26.76
C ASN A 370 15.50 -4.51 -28.07
N SER A 371 14.78 -5.51 -28.58
CA SER A 371 13.88 -5.34 -29.72
C SER A 371 12.69 -4.43 -29.37
N LEU A 372 12.07 -3.83 -30.39
CA LEU A 372 10.91 -2.96 -30.18
C LEU A 372 9.75 -3.72 -29.51
N LYS A 373 9.60 -5.00 -29.84
CA LYS A 373 8.59 -5.88 -29.26
C LYS A 373 8.79 -6.08 -27.76
N GLU A 374 10.02 -6.37 -27.34
CA GLU A 374 10.35 -6.56 -25.91
C GLU A 374 10.10 -5.27 -25.12
N LEU A 375 10.54 -4.13 -25.67
CA LEU A 375 10.31 -2.82 -25.06
C LEU A 375 8.80 -2.52 -24.90
N TRP A 376 7.99 -2.81 -25.93
CA TRP A 376 6.55 -2.62 -25.85
C TRP A 376 5.88 -3.53 -24.82
N THR A 377 6.30 -4.79 -24.74
CA THR A 377 5.75 -5.73 -23.75
C THR A 377 6.06 -5.29 -22.33
N GLU A 378 7.31 -4.92 -22.03
CA GLU A 378 7.68 -4.44 -20.69
C GLU A 378 6.95 -3.14 -20.34
N TYR A 379 6.82 -2.22 -21.30
CA TYR A 379 6.10 -0.97 -21.10
C TYR A 379 4.60 -1.19 -20.84
N ARG A 380 3.96 -2.15 -21.53
CA ARG A 380 2.58 -2.57 -21.22
C ARG A 380 2.46 -3.11 -19.80
N LYS A 381 3.37 -3.98 -19.39
CA LYS A 381 3.36 -4.53 -18.01
C LYS A 381 3.44 -3.41 -16.98
N GLU A 382 4.33 -2.43 -17.17
CA GLU A 382 4.44 -1.28 -16.27
C GLU A 382 3.11 -0.52 -16.19
N MET A 383 2.55 -0.08 -17.33
CA MET A 383 1.29 0.68 -17.37
C MET A 383 0.11 -0.06 -16.75
N ILE A 384 -0.03 -1.35 -17.08
CA ILE A 384 -1.13 -2.19 -16.60
C ILE A 384 -0.98 -2.50 -15.12
N SER A 385 0.26 -2.65 -14.62
CA SER A 385 0.51 -2.89 -13.20
C SER A 385 -0.04 -1.77 -12.32
N ASP A 386 0.00 -0.53 -12.79
CA ASP A 386 -0.46 0.66 -12.09
C ASP A 386 -1.99 0.88 -12.17
N ALA A 387 -2.61 0.41 -13.25
CA ALA A 387 -4.07 0.47 -13.42
C ALA A 387 -4.80 -0.62 -12.61
N GLY A 388 -6.02 -0.34 -12.15
CA GLY A 388 -6.92 -1.35 -11.58
C GLY A 388 -8.07 -1.71 -12.51
N VAL A 389 -8.52 -0.75 -13.33
CA VAL A 389 -9.59 -0.92 -14.32
C VAL A 389 -9.03 -0.72 -15.72
N MET A 390 -9.43 -1.57 -16.65
CA MET A 390 -9.01 -1.60 -18.04
C MET A 390 -10.25 -1.45 -18.92
N ILE A 391 -10.33 -0.36 -19.69
CA ILE A 391 -11.41 -0.14 -20.66
C ILE A 391 -10.85 -0.42 -22.06
N PHE A 392 -11.55 -1.24 -22.83
CA PHE A 392 -11.19 -1.58 -24.22
C PHE A 392 -12.21 -1.00 -25.19
N LEU A 393 -11.72 -0.31 -26.23
CA LEU A 393 -12.50 0.32 -27.29
C LEU A 393 -11.85 0.07 -28.66
N PHE A 394 -12.64 -0.32 -29.66
CA PHE A 394 -12.21 -0.57 -31.03
C PHE A 394 -11.09 -1.63 -31.11
N GLY A 395 -10.00 -1.36 -31.83
CA GLY A 395 -8.82 -2.22 -31.89
C GLY A 395 -8.48 -2.68 -33.29
N ASN A 396 -8.33 -1.71 -34.18
CA ASN A 396 -7.83 -1.91 -35.53
C ASN A 396 -6.71 -0.90 -35.83
N LYS A 397 -6.00 -1.14 -36.93
CA LYS A 397 -4.94 -0.29 -37.46
C LYS A 397 -4.79 -0.51 -38.96
N LEU A 398 -4.20 0.45 -39.64
CA LEU A 398 -3.81 0.32 -41.04
C LEU A 398 -2.43 -0.34 -41.16
N VAL A 399 -2.34 -1.42 -41.95
CA VAL A 399 -1.06 -2.06 -42.33
C VAL A 399 -1.11 -2.32 -43.82
N ASP A 400 -0.16 -1.77 -44.57
CA ASP A 400 -0.05 -1.93 -46.03
C ASP A 400 -1.34 -1.56 -46.80
N GLY A 401 -2.10 -0.59 -46.28
CA GLY A 401 -3.36 -0.14 -46.87
C GLY A 401 -4.60 -0.97 -46.52
N GLU A 402 -4.43 -2.03 -45.72
CA GLU A 402 -5.53 -2.86 -45.24
C GLU A 402 -5.78 -2.64 -43.74
N ILE A 403 -7.06 -2.67 -43.36
CA ILE A 403 -7.46 -2.63 -41.95
C ILE A 403 -7.23 -4.00 -41.34
N VAL A 404 -6.38 -4.05 -40.32
CA VAL A 404 -6.07 -5.26 -39.58
C VAL A 404 -6.32 -5.07 -38.09
N GLU A 405 -6.52 -6.19 -37.38
CA GLU A 405 -6.68 -6.18 -35.93
C GLU A 405 -5.42 -5.66 -35.21
N ALA A 406 -5.62 -4.81 -34.20
CA ALA A 406 -4.54 -4.24 -33.41
C ALA A 406 -4.07 -5.24 -32.33
N GLY A 407 -3.16 -6.16 -32.72
CA GLY A 407 -2.67 -7.22 -31.82
C GLY A 407 -2.07 -6.75 -30.48
N GLY A 408 -1.59 -5.50 -30.39
CA GLY A 408 -1.14 -4.90 -29.14
C GLY A 408 -2.22 -4.82 -28.06
N MET A 409 -3.48 -4.56 -28.45
CA MET A 409 -4.60 -4.55 -27.50
C MET A 409 -4.92 -5.94 -26.95
N LEU A 410 -4.73 -6.99 -27.76
CA LEU A 410 -4.91 -8.36 -27.29
C LEU A 410 -3.84 -8.74 -26.25
N GLU A 411 -2.61 -8.27 -26.42
CA GLU A 411 -1.54 -8.42 -25.43
C GLU A 411 -1.88 -7.67 -24.13
N GLU A 412 -2.39 -6.43 -24.22
CA GLU A 412 -2.85 -5.66 -23.05
C GLU A 412 -3.97 -6.38 -22.30
N PHE A 413 -4.92 -6.99 -23.02
CA PHE A 413 -5.96 -7.82 -22.44
C PHE A 413 -5.39 -9.04 -21.71
N GLN A 414 -4.45 -9.76 -22.32
CA GLN A 414 -3.84 -10.93 -21.69
C GLN A 414 -3.07 -10.55 -20.42
N ILE A 415 -2.25 -9.50 -20.47
CA ILE A 415 -1.53 -8.99 -19.30
C ILE A 415 -2.53 -8.56 -18.20
N ALA A 416 -3.61 -7.87 -18.56
CA ALA A 416 -4.65 -7.47 -17.61
C ALA A 416 -5.34 -8.68 -16.96
N LYS A 417 -5.62 -9.74 -17.73
CA LYS A 417 -6.23 -10.98 -17.26
C LYS A 417 -5.31 -11.71 -16.28
N ASP A 418 -4.03 -11.81 -16.60
CA ASP A 418 -3.02 -12.47 -15.75
C ASP A 418 -2.78 -11.72 -14.44
N ASN A 419 -2.93 -10.40 -14.46
CA ASN A 419 -2.80 -9.54 -13.27
C ASN A 419 -4.14 -9.29 -12.55
N ASN A 420 -5.21 -10.03 -12.86
CA ASN A 420 -6.53 -9.94 -12.23
C ASN A 420 -7.10 -8.51 -12.21
N LYS A 421 -6.94 -7.76 -13.31
CA LYS A 421 -7.52 -6.43 -13.46
C LYS A 421 -9.01 -6.50 -13.76
N TYR A 422 -9.73 -5.42 -13.46
CA TYR A 422 -11.13 -5.28 -13.86
C TYR A 422 -11.20 -4.84 -15.32
N ILE A 423 -11.61 -5.74 -16.20
CA ILE A 423 -11.68 -5.52 -17.65
C ILE A 423 -13.11 -5.16 -18.04
N ILE A 424 -13.28 -4.06 -18.80
CA ILE A 424 -14.54 -3.53 -19.32
C ILE A 424 -14.39 -3.36 -20.84
N PRO A 425 -14.77 -4.37 -21.64
CA PRO A 425 -14.79 -4.25 -23.09
C PRO A 425 -16.12 -3.66 -23.59
N ILE A 426 -16.06 -2.70 -24.50
CA ILE A 426 -17.24 -2.11 -25.12
C ILE A 426 -17.43 -2.80 -26.47
N GLY A 427 -18.05 -3.98 -26.44
CA GLY A 427 -18.20 -4.88 -27.58
C GLY A 427 -18.84 -4.23 -28.81
N SER A 428 -19.74 -3.26 -28.63
CA SER A 428 -20.37 -2.51 -29.72
C SER A 428 -19.37 -1.74 -30.60
N THR A 429 -18.15 -1.46 -30.10
CA THR A 429 -17.07 -0.82 -30.86
C THR A 429 -16.31 -1.74 -31.83
N GLY A 430 -16.61 -3.05 -31.84
CA GLY A 430 -16.10 -3.98 -32.85
C GLY A 430 -14.63 -4.41 -32.66
N TYR A 431 -14.08 -5.05 -33.70
CA TYR A 431 -12.68 -5.46 -33.83
C TYR A 431 -12.16 -6.31 -32.65
N ILE A 432 -10.92 -6.05 -32.19
CA ILE A 432 -10.33 -6.75 -31.05
C ILE A 432 -11.20 -6.62 -29.79
N THR A 433 -11.84 -5.48 -29.56
CA THR A 433 -12.71 -5.29 -28.40
C THR A 433 -13.91 -6.23 -28.43
N GLU A 434 -14.53 -6.47 -29.59
CA GLU A 434 -15.62 -7.45 -29.73
C GLU A 434 -15.14 -8.88 -29.43
N ARG A 435 -13.93 -9.24 -29.88
CA ARG A 435 -13.32 -10.54 -29.56
C ARG A 435 -13.08 -10.70 -28.05
N ILE A 436 -12.52 -9.68 -27.40
CA ILE A 436 -12.33 -9.64 -25.94
C ILE A 436 -13.68 -9.76 -25.23
N PHE A 437 -14.69 -9.04 -25.72
CA PHE A 437 -16.04 -9.07 -25.17
C PHE A 437 -16.65 -10.48 -25.23
N LYS A 438 -16.56 -11.15 -26.39
CA LYS A 438 -17.06 -12.53 -26.55
C LYS A 438 -16.39 -13.52 -25.60
N GLU A 439 -15.07 -13.38 -25.40
CA GLU A 439 -14.34 -14.20 -24.43
C GLU A 439 -14.83 -13.95 -23.00
N ILE A 440 -14.96 -12.68 -22.59
CA ILE A 440 -15.44 -12.29 -21.25
C ILE A 440 -16.88 -12.76 -21.01
N LYS A 441 -17.76 -12.62 -22.01
CA LYS A 441 -19.17 -13.03 -21.94
C LYS A 441 -19.33 -14.54 -21.73
N SER A 442 -18.33 -15.34 -22.11
CA SER A 442 -18.34 -16.79 -21.86
C SER A 442 -18.06 -17.18 -20.40
N ASP A 443 -17.54 -16.26 -19.56
CA ASP A 443 -17.19 -16.49 -18.16
C ASP A 443 -17.70 -15.35 -17.23
N LEU A 444 -19.00 -15.05 -17.31
CA LEU A 444 -19.60 -13.96 -16.52
C LEU A 444 -19.54 -14.18 -15.00
N GLU A 445 -19.24 -15.39 -14.51
CA GLU A 445 -19.01 -15.61 -13.08
C GLU A 445 -17.75 -14.92 -12.61
N LYS A 446 -16.65 -15.05 -13.36
CA LYS A 446 -15.41 -14.33 -13.10
C LYS A 446 -15.58 -12.81 -13.29
N TYR A 447 -16.34 -12.41 -14.30
CA TYR A 447 -16.62 -11.01 -14.63
C TYR A 447 -17.95 -10.51 -14.03
N TRP A 448 -18.18 -10.82 -12.75
CA TRP A 448 -19.44 -10.58 -12.04
C TRP A 448 -19.95 -9.13 -12.10
N TYR A 449 -19.04 -8.16 -12.24
CA TYR A 449 -19.35 -6.73 -12.27
C TYR A 449 -19.93 -6.27 -13.62
N LEU A 450 -19.94 -7.13 -14.64
CA LEU A 450 -20.51 -6.86 -15.96
C LEU A 450 -21.89 -7.50 -16.16
N LYS A 451 -22.34 -8.38 -15.26
CA LYS A 451 -23.56 -9.21 -15.46
C LYS A 451 -24.81 -8.39 -15.82
N ASN A 452 -24.95 -7.21 -15.23
CA ASN A 452 -26.13 -6.35 -15.43
C ASN A 452 -25.93 -5.30 -16.54
N SER A 453 -24.80 -5.35 -17.24
CA SER A 453 -24.35 -4.33 -18.19
C SER A 453 -24.02 -4.92 -19.56
N ILE A 454 -24.08 -6.26 -19.69
CA ILE A 454 -23.55 -6.98 -20.84
C ILE A 454 -24.29 -6.62 -22.14
N ASP A 455 -25.61 -6.47 -22.09
CA ASP A 455 -26.43 -6.17 -23.26
C ASP A 455 -26.13 -4.76 -23.80
N ILE A 456 -25.91 -3.80 -22.89
CA ILE A 456 -25.53 -2.42 -23.24
C ILE A 456 -24.14 -2.41 -23.88
N LEU A 457 -23.17 -3.08 -23.24
CA LEU A 457 -21.80 -3.14 -23.75
C LEU A 457 -21.69 -3.88 -25.09
N GLU A 458 -22.58 -4.82 -25.39
CA GLU A 458 -22.57 -5.60 -26.64
C GLU A 458 -23.12 -4.81 -27.83
N SER A 459 -24.20 -4.06 -27.63
CA SER A 459 -25.07 -3.63 -28.72
C SER A 459 -25.45 -2.17 -28.72
N ASP A 460 -25.32 -1.46 -27.60
CA ASP A 460 -25.66 -0.04 -27.53
C ASP A 460 -24.59 0.78 -28.28
N THR A 461 -25.03 1.70 -29.13
CA THR A 461 -24.18 2.62 -29.89
C THR A 461 -24.33 4.07 -29.42
N ASP A 462 -25.25 4.37 -28.49
CA ASP A 462 -25.39 5.70 -27.90
C ASP A 462 -24.23 5.97 -26.93
N PRO A 463 -23.35 6.95 -27.23
CA PRO A 463 -22.22 7.25 -26.35
C PRO A 463 -22.63 7.58 -24.91
N GLN A 464 -23.78 8.23 -24.69
CA GLN A 464 -24.19 8.64 -23.35
C GLN A 464 -24.56 7.43 -22.48
N ASN A 465 -25.31 6.48 -23.04
CA ASN A 465 -25.68 5.25 -22.34
C ASN A 465 -24.45 4.41 -21.99
N ILE A 466 -23.52 4.26 -22.93
CA ILE A 466 -22.27 3.52 -22.71
C ILE A 466 -21.46 4.16 -21.58
N ILE A 467 -21.27 5.47 -21.59
CA ILE A 467 -20.50 6.20 -20.56
C ILE A 467 -21.19 6.06 -19.19
N SER A 468 -22.51 6.21 -19.14
CA SER A 468 -23.29 6.02 -17.92
C SER A 468 -23.10 4.62 -17.34
N GLU A 469 -23.17 3.59 -18.19
CA GLU A 469 -23.03 2.20 -17.77
C GLU A 469 -21.59 1.88 -17.32
N ILE A 470 -20.56 2.44 -17.98
CA ILE A 470 -19.16 2.31 -17.53
C ILE A 470 -18.98 2.90 -16.12
N ASN A 471 -19.51 4.09 -15.86
CA ASN A 471 -19.43 4.70 -14.53
C ASN A 471 -20.12 3.83 -13.47
N LYS A 472 -21.28 3.27 -13.80
CA LYS A 472 -22.01 2.33 -12.93
C LYS A 472 -21.21 1.06 -12.66
N ILE A 473 -20.56 0.47 -13.67
CA ILE A 473 -19.68 -0.70 -13.49
C ILE A 473 -18.52 -0.37 -12.55
N ILE A 474 -17.84 0.76 -12.76
CA ILE A 474 -16.72 1.19 -11.91
C ILE A 474 -17.20 1.43 -10.47
N GLU A 475 -18.39 1.98 -10.27
CA GLU A 475 -18.96 2.14 -8.93
C GLU A 475 -19.27 0.78 -8.28
N VAL A 476 -19.82 -0.18 -9.04
CA VAL A 476 -20.07 -1.55 -8.57
C VAL A 476 -18.76 -2.24 -8.13
N ILE A 477 -17.69 -2.08 -8.90
CA ILE A 477 -16.35 -2.57 -8.54
C ILE A 477 -15.92 -1.91 -7.21
N ARG A 478 -15.97 -0.59 -7.11
CA ARG A 478 -15.53 0.17 -5.92
C ARG A 478 -16.33 -0.08 -4.65
N ARG A 479 -17.59 -0.52 -4.77
CA ARG A 479 -18.44 -0.84 -3.62
C ARG A 479 -18.16 -2.23 -3.05
N ARG A 480 -17.75 -3.19 -3.90
CA ARG A 480 -17.58 -4.60 -3.52
C ARG A 480 -16.13 -4.96 -3.20
N VAL A 481 -15.20 -4.37 -3.93
CA VAL A 481 -13.77 -4.38 -3.60
C VAL A 481 -13.62 -3.42 -2.46
#